data_AF-A0A553QYB4-F1
#
_entry.id   AF-A0A553QYB4-F1
#
_cell.length_a   1.000
_cell.length_b   1.000
_cell.length_c   1.000
_cell.angle_alpha   90.00
_cell.angle_beta   90.00
_cell.angle_gamma   90.00
#
_symmetry.space_group_name_H-M   'P 1'
#
loop_
_entity.id
_entity.type
_entity.pdbx_description
1 polymer ?
#
loop_
_entity_poly.entity_id
_entity_poly.type
_entity_poly.pdbx_seq_one_letter_code
_entity_poly.pdbx_strand_id
1 'polypeptide(L)'
;MSDMFYYSTAVYMSEWERSKPKSLQPAEEESAEAPPKEPKVPEEGKTEETSEETSSHQPPASAGVTYELCAGLVDKPDLSLEEIARQEVLEECGYDVPVTKLRKITSYRSGVGVTGSKQTMFYAEVSEENRVGEGGGKPQEGELIEVVKVPLHEAMTFAFDENIPKTMGVIFSFIWFHSNMSPKYKISTNV
;
A
#
# COMPACT_ATOMS: atom_id res chain seq x y z
N MET A 1 -23.48 25.60 13.23
CA MET A 1 -24.36 25.06 12.18
C MET A 1 -23.42 24.29 11.26
N SER A 2 -23.33 22.97 11.48
CA SER A 2 -22.56 21.97 10.70
C SER A 2 -21.11 22.31 10.30
N ASP A 3 -20.17 22.16 11.24
CA ASP A 3 -18.73 22.09 10.97
C ASP A 3 -18.35 20.72 10.39
N MET A 4 -18.90 20.40 9.21
CA MET A 4 -18.57 19.20 8.45
C MET A 4 -17.60 19.60 7.33
N PHE A 5 -16.38 20.02 7.72
CA PHE A 5 -15.35 20.44 6.78
C PHE A 5 -14.39 19.29 6.46
N TYR A 6 -14.76 18.62 5.38
CA TYR A 6 -13.95 18.15 4.25
C TYR A 6 -12.50 17.69 4.47
N TYR A 7 -12.37 16.39 4.29
CA TYR A 7 -11.21 15.59 3.89
C TYR A 7 -9.97 16.27 3.35
N SER A 8 -8.86 15.71 3.83
CA SER A 8 -7.52 15.84 3.28
C SER A 8 -7.06 14.44 2.92
N THR A 9 -7.19 14.05 1.64
CA THR A 9 -6.55 12.82 1.16
C THR A 9 -5.06 13.11 1.06
N ALA A 10 -4.27 12.52 1.95
CA ALA A 10 -2.86 12.35 1.63
C ALA A 10 -2.76 11.22 0.61
N VAL A 11 -2.07 11.46 -0.48
CA VAL A 11 -1.90 10.49 -1.57
C VAL A 11 -0.44 10.11 -1.62
N TYR A 12 -0.11 8.84 -1.84
CA TYR A 12 1.28 8.42 -1.86
C TYR A 12 1.64 7.53 -3.04
N MET A 13 2.64 7.96 -3.80
CA MET A 13 3.06 7.32 -5.06
C MET A 13 4.26 6.42 -4.84
N SER A 14 4.32 5.21 -5.40
CA SER A 14 5.45 4.27 -5.19
C SER A 14 6.29 3.97 -6.42
N GLU A 15 7.61 4.13 -6.31
CA GLU A 15 8.61 3.76 -7.33
C GLU A 15 9.28 2.43 -6.97
N TRP A 16 9.29 1.45 -7.90
CA TRP A 16 10.02 0.18 -7.80
C TRP A 16 11.20 0.15 -8.79
N GLU A 17 12.43 -0.07 -8.32
CA GLU A 17 13.60 -0.30 -9.19
C GLU A 17 13.75 -1.80 -9.49
N ARG A 18 13.45 -2.24 -10.72
CA ARG A 18 13.89 -3.56 -11.22
C ARG A 18 15.37 -3.50 -11.58
N SER A 19 16.24 -3.88 -10.66
CA SER A 19 17.63 -4.21 -11.02
C SER A 19 17.62 -5.50 -11.86
N LYS A 20 18.02 -5.39 -13.14
CA LYS A 20 18.21 -6.58 -14.00
C LYS A 20 19.36 -7.43 -13.43
N PRO A 21 19.20 -8.76 -13.25
CA PRO A 21 20.32 -9.61 -12.88
C PRO A 21 21.36 -9.60 -14.01
N LYS A 22 22.64 -9.40 -13.65
CA LYS A 22 23.77 -9.58 -14.57
C LYS A 22 23.89 -11.06 -14.92
N SER A 23 23.99 -11.39 -16.20
CA SER A 23 24.26 -12.73 -16.69
C SER A 23 25.65 -13.20 -16.23
N LEU A 24 25.71 -14.29 -15.48
CA LEU A 24 26.96 -15.02 -15.22
C LEU A 24 27.31 -15.85 -16.45
N GLN A 25 28.56 -15.78 -16.91
CA GLN A 25 29.09 -16.62 -17.99
C GLN A 25 29.44 -18.02 -17.45
N PRO A 26 29.34 -19.10 -18.24
CA PRO A 26 29.65 -20.45 -17.78
C PRO A 26 31.16 -20.68 -17.74
N ALA A 27 31.62 -21.40 -16.71
CA ALA A 27 32.97 -21.96 -16.65
C ALA A 27 33.06 -23.27 -17.44
N GLU A 28 34.21 -23.50 -18.06
CA GLU A 28 34.53 -24.60 -18.98
C GLU A 28 34.51 -25.99 -18.31
N GLU A 29 34.15 -27.01 -19.09
CA GLU A 29 34.18 -28.44 -18.76
C GLU A 29 35.61 -29.01 -18.79
N GLU A 30 35.89 -29.97 -17.91
CA GLU A 30 36.92 -30.99 -18.16
C GLU A 30 36.43 -32.40 -17.76
N SER A 31 36.64 -33.33 -18.68
CA SER A 31 36.28 -34.76 -18.75
C SER A 31 37.08 -35.65 -17.76
N ALA A 32 36.84 -36.94 -17.45
CA ALA A 32 36.05 -38.05 -17.99
C ALA A 32 36.00 -39.22 -16.95
N GLU A 33 35.17 -40.24 -17.28
CA GLU A 33 35.33 -41.70 -17.01
C GLU A 33 34.30 -42.40 -16.07
N ALA A 34 33.88 -43.62 -16.46
CA ALA A 34 32.61 -44.30 -16.15
C ALA A 34 32.80 -45.62 -15.32
N PRO A 35 31.76 -46.47 -15.07
CA PRO A 35 31.28 -46.81 -13.72
C PRO A 35 31.51 -48.29 -13.28
N PRO A 36 31.06 -48.68 -12.07
CA PRO A 36 30.46 -50.00 -11.93
C PRO A 36 29.16 -50.07 -11.09
N LYS A 37 28.54 -51.26 -11.17
CA LYS A 37 27.13 -51.64 -10.97
C LYS A 37 26.67 -51.85 -9.50
N GLU A 38 25.34 -51.84 -9.35
CA GLU A 38 24.48 -52.08 -8.15
C GLU A 38 24.84 -53.28 -7.25
N PRO A 39 24.27 -53.33 -6.03
CA PRO A 39 23.15 -54.27 -5.83
C PRO A 39 21.93 -53.76 -5.04
N LYS A 40 20.81 -54.47 -5.25
CA LYS A 40 19.43 -54.31 -4.75
C LYS A 40 19.21 -54.57 -3.25
N VAL A 41 17.97 -54.27 -2.82
CA VAL A 41 17.06 -54.98 -1.85
C VAL A 41 16.76 -54.16 -0.56
N PRO A 42 15.55 -54.22 0.07
CA PRO A 42 14.18 -54.47 -0.38
C PRO A 42 13.18 -53.35 0.03
N GLU A 43 11.97 -53.44 -0.53
CA GLU A 43 10.75 -52.74 -0.13
C GLU A 43 10.05 -53.53 1.00
N GLU A 44 9.75 -52.91 2.14
CA GLU A 44 8.65 -53.32 3.04
C GLU A 44 8.38 -52.26 4.12
N GLY A 45 7.10 -51.91 4.30
CA GLY A 45 6.65 -51.11 5.43
C GLY A 45 5.46 -50.19 5.12
N LYS A 46 4.27 -50.77 4.92
CA LYS A 46 2.99 -50.06 5.05
C LYS A 46 2.96 -49.37 6.41
N THR A 47 3.07 -48.05 6.41
CA THR A 47 2.74 -47.22 7.57
C THR A 47 1.48 -46.47 7.18
N GLU A 48 0.42 -46.64 7.97
CA GLU A 48 -0.86 -45.96 7.80
C GLU A 48 -0.62 -44.45 7.73
N GLU A 49 -0.88 -43.84 6.58
CA GLU A 49 -1.02 -42.41 6.45
C GLU A 49 -2.29 -42.02 7.23
N THR A 50 -2.11 -41.65 8.50
CA THR A 50 -3.00 -40.66 9.10
C THR A 50 -2.83 -39.40 8.28
N SER A 51 -3.80 -39.15 7.40
CA SER A 51 -3.97 -37.87 6.73
C SER A 51 -4.12 -36.80 7.81
N GLU A 52 -3.02 -36.18 8.20
CA GLU A 52 -3.06 -34.87 8.84
C GLU A 52 -3.69 -33.94 7.82
N GLU A 53 -4.99 -33.72 7.97
CA GLU A 53 -5.68 -32.58 7.40
C GLU A 53 -4.90 -31.35 7.86
N THR A 54 -4.02 -30.87 6.98
CA THR A 54 -3.42 -29.56 7.08
C THR A 54 -4.56 -28.56 6.91
N SER A 55 -5.29 -28.32 8.01
CA SER A 55 -6.22 -27.21 8.12
C SER A 55 -5.41 -25.96 7.87
N SER A 56 -5.46 -25.47 6.63
CA SER A 56 -4.89 -24.19 6.24
C SER A 56 -5.48 -23.14 7.17
N HIS A 57 -4.74 -22.77 8.22
CA HIS A 57 -5.10 -21.71 9.14
C HIS A 57 -4.88 -20.36 8.43
N GLN A 58 -5.66 -20.13 7.37
CA GLN A 58 -5.75 -18.83 6.75
C GLN A 58 -6.58 -17.94 7.67
N PRO A 59 -6.07 -16.76 8.06
CA PRO A 59 -6.86 -15.80 8.83
C PRO A 59 -8.09 -15.35 8.00
N PRO A 60 -9.17 -14.91 8.66
CA PRO A 60 -10.33 -14.38 7.96
C PRO A 60 -9.93 -13.15 7.12
N ALA A 61 -10.60 -12.92 5.99
CA ALA A 61 -10.31 -11.78 5.11
C ALA A 61 -10.33 -10.43 5.84
N SER A 62 -11.19 -10.28 6.86
CA SER A 62 -11.26 -9.09 7.71
C SER A 62 -9.96 -8.77 8.44
N ALA A 63 -9.10 -9.77 8.70
CA ALA A 63 -7.81 -9.57 9.31
C ALA A 63 -6.79 -8.87 8.38
N GLY A 64 -7.06 -8.86 7.07
CA GLY A 64 -6.24 -8.16 6.07
C GLY A 64 -6.73 -6.75 5.74
N VAL A 65 -7.82 -6.29 6.34
CA VAL A 65 -8.36 -4.94 6.09
C VAL A 65 -7.52 -3.92 6.85
N THR A 66 -6.99 -2.92 6.13
CA THR A 66 -6.16 -1.86 6.67
C THR A 66 -6.69 -0.50 6.24
N TYR A 67 -6.51 0.51 7.10
CA TYR A 67 -6.72 1.90 6.74
C TYR A 67 -5.45 2.45 6.12
N GLU A 68 -5.58 2.91 4.88
CA GLU A 68 -4.47 3.39 4.07
C GLU A 68 -4.76 4.75 3.48
N LEU A 69 -3.70 5.39 3.01
CA LEU A 69 -3.83 6.57 2.17
C LEU A 69 -4.09 6.11 0.74
N CYS A 70 -4.84 6.90 -0.02
CA CYS A 70 -4.96 6.73 -1.46
C CYS A 70 -3.56 6.65 -2.09
N ALA A 71 -3.30 5.67 -2.94
CA ALA A 71 -1.96 5.38 -3.38
C ALA A 71 -1.95 4.64 -4.71
N GLY A 72 -0.83 4.74 -5.42
CA GLY A 72 -0.67 4.10 -6.72
C GLY A 72 0.79 3.99 -7.10
N LEU A 73 1.04 3.17 -8.12
CA LEU A 73 2.38 2.95 -8.64
C LEU A 73 2.77 4.04 -9.63
N VAL A 74 4.06 4.38 -9.66
CA VAL A 74 4.63 5.24 -10.71
C VAL A 74 5.01 4.35 -11.89
N ASP A 75 4.02 3.94 -12.67
CA ASP A 75 4.17 2.99 -13.79
C ASP A 75 3.87 3.59 -15.18
N LYS A 76 3.39 4.85 -15.21
CA LYS A 76 3.09 5.62 -16.42
C LYS A 76 4.22 6.64 -16.67
N PRO A 77 5.22 6.33 -17.51
CA PRO A 77 6.43 7.16 -17.66
C PRO A 77 6.17 8.55 -18.26
N ASP A 78 5.05 8.72 -18.95
CA ASP A 78 4.68 9.99 -19.59
C ASP A 78 3.90 10.92 -18.66
N LEU A 79 3.62 10.50 -17.42
CA LEU A 79 2.89 11.28 -16.43
C LEU A 79 3.81 11.77 -15.31
N SER A 80 3.55 13.01 -14.87
CA SER A 80 4.09 13.54 -13.63
C SER A 80 3.52 12.82 -12.40
N LEU A 81 4.20 12.93 -11.26
CA LEU A 81 3.72 12.36 -10.00
C LEU A 81 2.37 12.94 -9.58
N GLU A 82 2.13 14.22 -9.87
CA GLU A 82 0.88 14.92 -9.63
C GLU A 82 -0.25 14.39 -10.51
N GLU A 83 0.03 14.07 -11.78
CA GLU A 83 -0.97 13.49 -12.69
C GLU A 83 -1.36 12.07 -12.26
N ILE A 84 -0.39 11.25 -11.84
CA ILE A 84 -0.66 9.92 -11.31
C ILE A 84 -1.47 10.05 -10.00
N ALA A 85 -1.05 10.91 -9.07
CA ALA A 85 -1.78 11.12 -7.82
C ALA A 85 -3.22 11.60 -8.07
N ARG A 86 -3.47 12.46 -9.06
CA ARG A 86 -4.83 12.85 -9.46
C ARG A 86 -5.64 11.66 -9.97
N GLN A 87 -5.04 10.79 -10.79
CA GLN A 87 -5.72 9.59 -11.30
C GLN A 87 -6.14 8.66 -10.16
N GLU A 88 -5.25 8.42 -9.19
CA GLU A 88 -5.58 7.57 -8.04
C GLU A 88 -6.66 8.21 -7.14
N VAL A 89 -6.62 9.52 -6.91
CA VAL A 89 -7.68 10.19 -6.12
C VAL A 89 -9.04 10.08 -6.81
N LEU A 90 -9.07 10.17 -8.13
CA LEU A 90 -10.29 10.01 -8.90
C LEU A 90 -10.81 8.57 -8.79
N GLU A 91 -9.93 7.59 -8.96
CA GLU A 91 -10.25 6.17 -9.00
C GLU A 91 -10.63 5.61 -7.62
N GLU A 92 -9.79 5.83 -6.63
CA GLU A 92 -9.95 5.25 -5.29
C GLU A 92 -10.89 6.07 -4.41
N CYS A 93 -10.86 7.40 -4.53
CA CYS A 93 -11.62 8.30 -3.64
C CYS A 93 -12.84 8.96 -4.30
N GLY A 94 -12.96 8.91 -5.63
CA GLY A 94 -14.10 9.50 -6.36
C GLY A 94 -14.03 11.02 -6.53
N TYR A 95 -12.88 11.65 -6.28
CA TYR A 95 -12.70 13.11 -6.37
C TYR A 95 -11.80 13.50 -7.56
N ASP A 96 -12.25 14.42 -8.41
CA ASP A 96 -11.41 15.04 -9.44
C ASP A 96 -10.83 16.37 -8.93
N VAL A 97 -9.55 16.36 -8.59
CA VAL A 97 -8.80 17.52 -8.14
C VAL A 97 -7.79 17.97 -9.19
N PRO A 98 -7.73 19.28 -9.54
CA PRO A 98 -6.70 19.79 -10.43
C PRO A 98 -5.30 19.52 -9.87
N VAL A 99 -4.36 19.13 -10.73
CA VAL A 99 -2.96 18.88 -10.35
C VAL A 99 -2.30 20.08 -9.66
N THR A 100 -2.73 21.30 -10.01
CA THR A 100 -2.25 22.55 -9.40
C THR A 100 -2.66 22.72 -7.94
N LYS A 101 -3.61 21.92 -7.44
CA LYS A 101 -4.03 21.88 -6.04
C LYS A 101 -3.36 20.76 -5.23
N LEU A 102 -2.61 19.87 -5.88
CA LEU A 102 -1.79 18.89 -5.18
C LEU A 102 -0.54 19.58 -4.63
N ARG A 103 -0.45 19.62 -3.30
CA ARG A 103 0.72 20.15 -2.58
C ARG A 103 1.57 18.99 -2.12
N LYS A 104 2.78 18.87 -2.65
CA LYS A 104 3.77 17.90 -2.15
C LYS A 104 4.04 18.14 -0.66
N ILE A 105 3.92 17.10 0.15
CA ILE A 105 4.30 17.08 1.56
C ILE A 105 5.78 16.73 1.68
N THR A 106 6.16 15.55 1.20
CA THR A 106 7.53 15.01 1.31
C THR A 106 7.72 13.81 0.38
N SER A 107 8.95 13.29 0.31
CA SER A 107 9.27 11.98 -0.27
C SER A 107 10.10 11.17 0.72
N TYR A 108 9.86 9.86 0.82
CA TYR A 108 10.59 8.97 1.72
C TYR A 108 10.76 7.58 1.11
N ARG A 109 11.56 6.73 1.76
CA ARG A 109 11.71 5.32 1.39
C ARG A 109 10.91 4.46 2.37
N SER A 110 10.12 3.53 1.84
CA SER A 110 9.43 2.51 2.64
C SER A 110 9.98 1.12 2.34
N GLY A 111 9.63 0.17 3.20
CA GLY A 111 10.05 -1.23 3.06
C GLY A 111 11.56 -1.37 2.97
N VAL A 112 12.35 -0.54 3.68
CA VAL A 112 13.82 -0.46 3.52
C VAL A 112 14.56 -1.79 3.74
N GLY A 113 13.97 -2.72 4.49
CA GLY A 113 14.50 -4.08 4.67
C GLY A 113 14.09 -5.09 3.58
N VAL A 114 13.25 -4.70 2.61
CA VAL A 114 12.64 -5.60 1.62
C VAL A 114 12.71 -5.01 0.21
N THR A 115 12.14 -3.81 0.01
CA THR A 115 11.93 -3.20 -1.32
C THR A 115 12.70 -1.88 -1.47
N GLY A 116 12.80 -1.08 -0.41
CA GLY A 116 13.42 0.24 -0.45
C GLY A 116 12.72 1.25 -1.36
N SER A 117 11.46 1.01 -1.71
CA SER A 117 10.66 1.81 -2.65
C SER A 117 10.66 3.28 -2.23
N LYS A 118 11.04 4.17 -3.15
CA LYS A 118 10.89 5.61 -2.95
C LYS A 118 9.45 5.96 -3.27
N GLN A 119 8.91 6.85 -2.48
CA GLN A 119 7.52 7.19 -2.64
C GLN A 119 7.29 8.66 -2.24
N THR A 120 6.28 9.31 -2.82
CA THR A 120 6.05 10.77 -2.71
C THR A 120 4.63 11.06 -2.25
N MET A 121 4.50 11.85 -1.17
CA MET A 121 3.22 12.16 -0.55
C MET A 121 2.72 13.55 -0.95
N PHE A 122 1.46 13.65 -1.34
CA PHE A 122 0.76 14.90 -1.68
C PHE A 122 -0.43 15.14 -0.75
N TYR A 123 -0.84 16.40 -0.66
CA TYR A 123 -2.02 16.90 0.04
C TYR A 123 -2.93 17.60 -0.96
N ALA A 124 -4.23 17.35 -0.90
CA ALA A 124 -5.24 18.16 -1.59
C ALA A 124 -6.43 18.48 -0.66
N GLU A 125 -6.99 19.67 -0.84
CA GLU A 125 -8.31 20.02 -0.29
C GLU A 125 -9.37 19.62 -1.32
N VAL A 126 -10.33 18.81 -0.89
CA VAL A 126 -11.48 18.38 -1.70
C VAL A 126 -12.78 18.96 -1.13
N SER A 127 -13.80 19.11 -1.95
CA SER A 127 -15.17 19.38 -1.53
C SER A 127 -16.14 18.49 -2.30
N GLU A 128 -17.43 18.49 -1.97
CA GLU A 128 -18.42 17.77 -2.80
C GLU A 128 -18.48 18.30 -4.24
N GLU A 129 -18.02 19.53 -4.53
CA GLU A 129 -17.91 20.03 -5.90
C GLU A 129 -16.86 19.26 -6.72
N ASN A 130 -15.86 18.69 -6.05
CA ASN A 130 -14.86 17.83 -6.68
C ASN A 130 -15.32 16.38 -6.82
N ARG A 131 -16.43 15.98 -6.18
CA ARG A 131 -16.87 14.58 -6.17
C ARG A 131 -17.56 14.25 -7.47
N VAL A 132 -17.00 13.27 -8.17
CA VAL A 132 -17.53 12.79 -9.47
C VAL A 132 -17.93 11.32 -9.42
N GLY A 133 -17.64 10.61 -8.33
CA GLY A 133 -18.04 9.24 -8.10
C GLY A 133 -17.94 8.81 -6.64
N GLU A 134 -18.19 7.53 -6.39
CA GLU A 134 -18.07 6.91 -5.07
C GLU A 134 -16.62 6.48 -4.74
N GLY A 135 -15.74 6.44 -5.75
CA GLY A 135 -14.41 5.84 -5.63
C GLY A 135 -14.49 4.32 -5.59
N GLY A 136 -13.51 3.69 -4.94
CA GLY A 136 -13.50 2.26 -4.63
C GLY A 136 -12.50 1.41 -5.43
N GLY A 137 -11.65 2.04 -6.25
CA GLY A 137 -10.64 1.34 -7.04
C GLY A 137 -11.23 0.61 -8.25
N LYS A 138 -10.42 -0.26 -8.87
CA LYS A 138 -10.86 -1.13 -9.97
C LYS A 138 -11.00 -2.60 -9.55
N PRO A 139 -12.24 -3.11 -9.41
CA PRO A 139 -12.48 -4.53 -9.11
C PRO A 139 -11.85 -5.50 -10.11
N GLN A 140 -11.71 -5.10 -11.37
CA GLN A 140 -11.07 -5.92 -12.41
C GLN A 140 -9.55 -6.08 -12.20
N GLU A 141 -8.93 -5.14 -11.48
CA GLU A 141 -7.52 -5.16 -11.09
C GLU A 141 -7.32 -5.82 -9.72
N GLY A 142 -8.42 -6.28 -9.08
CA GLY A 142 -8.41 -6.91 -7.77
C GLY A 142 -8.49 -5.91 -6.61
N GLU A 143 -8.76 -4.64 -6.90
CA GLU A 143 -8.90 -3.60 -5.90
C GLU A 143 -10.33 -3.57 -5.36
N LEU A 144 -10.43 -3.64 -4.03
CA LEU A 144 -11.68 -3.50 -3.31
C LEU A 144 -11.45 -2.50 -2.19
N ILE A 145 -11.73 -1.23 -2.48
CA ILE A 145 -11.42 -0.12 -1.58
C ILE A 145 -12.72 0.49 -1.07
N GLU A 146 -12.75 0.82 0.23
CA GLU A 146 -13.81 1.60 0.84
C GLU A 146 -13.28 2.99 1.19
N VAL A 147 -14.01 4.03 0.78
CA VAL A 147 -13.64 5.42 1.10
C VAL A 147 -14.09 5.76 2.52
N VAL A 148 -13.14 5.95 3.43
CA VAL A 148 -13.40 6.20 4.86
C VAL A 148 -13.24 7.66 5.23
N LYS A 149 -14.27 8.22 5.90
CA LYS A 149 -14.31 9.61 6.40
C LYS A 149 -13.88 9.69 7.85
N VAL A 150 -12.68 10.23 8.13
CA VAL A 150 -12.22 10.49 9.51
C VAL A 150 -12.45 11.96 9.87
N PRO A 151 -13.30 12.27 10.86
CA PRO A 151 -13.47 13.64 11.33
C PRO A 151 -12.16 14.23 11.87
N LEU A 152 -11.88 15.50 11.56
CA LEU A 152 -10.61 16.14 11.96
C LEU A 152 -10.35 16.12 13.46
N HIS A 153 -11.40 16.21 14.29
CA HIS A 153 -11.28 16.17 15.74
C HIS A 153 -10.98 14.76 16.28
N GLU A 154 -11.23 13.70 15.50
CA GLU A 154 -10.91 12.31 15.84
C GLU A 154 -9.57 11.85 15.25
N ALA A 155 -8.99 12.61 14.31
CA ALA A 155 -7.82 12.20 13.54
C ALA A 155 -6.63 11.75 14.41
N MET A 156 -6.36 12.44 15.52
CA MET A 156 -5.25 12.06 16.42
C MET A 156 -5.61 10.82 17.26
N THR A 157 -6.85 10.70 17.74
CA THR A 157 -7.33 9.50 18.42
C THR A 157 -7.24 8.29 17.50
N PHE A 158 -7.70 8.44 16.25
CA PHE A 158 -7.57 7.42 15.21
C PHE A 158 -6.11 7.07 14.95
N ALA A 159 -5.22 8.06 14.80
CA ALA A 159 -3.80 7.82 14.54
C ALA A 159 -3.14 6.93 15.60
N PHE A 160 -3.44 7.16 16.87
CA PHE A 160 -2.79 6.48 18.00
C PHE A 160 -3.55 5.25 18.53
N ASP A 161 -4.77 4.95 18.08
CA ASP A 161 -5.48 3.73 18.47
C ASP A 161 -4.84 2.49 17.82
N GLU A 162 -4.18 1.66 18.62
CA GLU A 162 -3.51 0.43 18.15
C GLU A 162 -4.47 -0.69 17.73
N ASN A 163 -5.76 -0.59 18.07
CA ASN A 163 -6.78 -1.56 17.64
C ASN A 163 -7.22 -1.34 16.19
N ILE A 164 -6.83 -0.21 15.59
CA ILE A 164 -7.14 0.14 14.21
C ILE A 164 -5.93 -0.19 13.32
N PRO A 165 -6.00 -1.21 12.45
CA PRO A 165 -4.89 -1.56 11.57
C PRO A 165 -4.72 -0.48 10.51
N LYS A 166 -3.58 0.23 10.53
CA LYS A 166 -3.33 1.37 9.62
C LYS A 166 -1.86 1.50 9.28
N THR A 167 -1.58 2.09 8.12
CA THR A 167 -0.19 2.31 7.69
C THR A 167 0.43 3.52 8.41
N MET A 168 1.77 3.53 8.47
CA MET A 168 2.51 4.70 8.96
C MET A 168 2.24 5.97 8.15
N GLY A 169 1.85 5.83 6.87
CA GLY A 169 1.45 6.95 6.02
C GLY A 169 0.22 7.67 6.58
N VAL A 170 -0.80 6.94 7.04
CA VAL A 170 -2.00 7.51 7.67
C VAL A 170 -1.62 8.30 8.93
N ILE A 171 -0.85 7.70 9.83
CA ILE A 171 -0.40 8.36 11.07
C ILE A 171 0.38 9.65 10.76
N PHE A 172 1.35 9.56 9.85
CA PHE A 172 2.15 10.72 9.46
C PHE A 172 1.30 11.83 8.83
N SER A 173 0.31 11.48 7.99
CA SER A 173 -0.57 12.46 7.36
C SER A 173 -1.39 13.26 8.38
N PHE A 174 -1.92 12.60 9.41
CA PHE A 174 -2.69 13.27 10.47
C PHE A 174 -1.80 14.14 11.36
N ILE A 175 -0.62 13.65 11.74
CA ILE A 175 0.35 14.46 12.49
C ILE A 175 0.77 15.69 11.68
N TRP A 176 1.12 15.50 10.40
CA TRP A 176 1.50 16.60 9.52
C TRP A 176 0.36 17.60 9.34
N PHE A 177 -0.87 17.13 9.11
CA PHE A 177 -2.04 17.99 8.97
C PHE A 177 -2.29 18.78 10.25
N HIS A 178 -2.25 18.12 11.41
CA HIS A 178 -2.39 18.77 12.70
C HIS A 178 -1.31 19.85 12.90
N SER A 179 -0.04 19.54 12.66
CA SER A 179 1.05 20.50 12.85
C SER A 179 1.06 21.67 11.86
N ASN A 180 0.57 21.47 10.62
CA ASN A 180 0.71 22.47 9.55
C ASN A 180 -0.60 23.18 9.19
N MET A 181 -1.75 22.58 9.50
CA MET A 181 -3.07 23.07 9.10
C MET A 181 -3.98 23.41 10.29
N SER A 182 -3.62 23.03 11.53
CA SER A 182 -4.43 23.35 12.73
C SER A 182 -4.80 24.83 12.89
N PRO A 183 -3.91 25.82 12.62
CA PRO A 183 -4.29 27.23 12.70
C PRO A 183 -5.43 27.61 11.76
N LYS A 184 -5.55 26.93 10.61
CA LYS A 184 -6.63 27.15 9.64
C LYS A 184 -7.94 26.51 10.08
N TYR A 185 -7.89 25.35 10.75
CA TYR A 185 -9.06 24.50 11.00
C TYR A 185 -9.51 24.42 12.46
N LYS A 186 -8.90 25.15 13.40
CA LYS A 186 -9.25 25.15 14.84
C LYS A 186 -9.48 23.73 15.38
N ILE A 187 -8.53 22.84 15.12
CA ILE A 187 -8.64 21.43 15.50
C ILE A 187 -8.59 21.35 17.03
N SER A 188 -9.72 21.05 17.68
CA SER A 188 -9.74 20.80 19.13
C SER A 188 -9.34 19.36 19.37
N THR A 189 -8.23 19.15 20.07
CA THR A 189 -7.76 17.82 20.46
C THR A 189 -8.27 17.47 21.84
N ASN A 190 -9.05 16.39 21.94
CA ASN A 190 -9.28 15.68 23.19
C ASN A 190 -8.27 14.53 23.24
N VAL A 191 -7.00 14.85 23.50
CA VAL A 191 -5.96 13.85 23.77
C VAL A 191 -5.64 13.91 25.25
#